data_AF-A0A847VZA6-F1
#
_entry.id   AF-A0A847VZA6-F1
#
_cell.length_a   1.000
_cell.length_b   1.000
_cell.length_c   1.000
_cell.angle_alpha   90.00
_cell.angle_beta   90.00
_cell.angle_gamma   90.00
#
_symmetry.space_group_name_H-M   'P 1'
#
loop_
_entity.id
_entity.type
_entity.pdbx_description
1 polymer ?
#
loop_
_entity_poly.entity_id
_entity_poly.type
_entity_poly.pdbx_seq_one_letter_code
_entity_poly.pdbx_strand_id
1 'polypeptide(L)'
;MLKFKFVETGIKDMFVVETKKFGDNRGYFMETYNEREFKNAGYPLVFVQDNQSMSKKGVLRGLHFQRKNPQGKLVRVISGEVFDVGVDLRKESETFGKWFGTLLSAENGKQLYVPERFAHGFLVLSDTAEFAYKCTRFYDANDEGGIIWNDPDIAIAWPDID
;
A
#
# COMPACT_ATOMS: atom_id res chain seq x y z
N MET A 1 8.21 15.59 -18.72
CA MET A 1 8.70 14.91 -17.50
C MET A 1 7.60 13.98 -17.02
N LEU A 2 7.93 12.72 -16.71
CA LEU A 2 6.94 11.75 -16.25
C LEU A 2 6.44 12.12 -14.85
N LYS A 3 5.13 12.09 -14.65
CA LYS A 3 4.46 12.41 -13.37
C LYS A 3 4.50 11.23 -12.39
N PHE A 4 4.49 10.03 -12.95
CA PHE A 4 4.52 8.76 -12.25
C PHE A 4 5.64 7.90 -12.80
N LYS A 5 6.31 7.16 -11.92
CA LYS A 5 7.21 6.07 -12.26
C LYS A 5 6.77 4.83 -11.49
N PHE A 6 6.53 3.74 -12.22
CA PHE A 6 6.08 2.48 -11.67
C PHE A 6 7.30 1.56 -11.52
N VAL A 7 7.52 1.04 -10.31
CA VAL A 7 8.69 0.22 -9.97
C VAL A 7 8.19 -1.14 -9.50
N GLU A 8 8.56 -2.20 -10.21
CA GLU A 8 8.21 -3.57 -9.85
C GLU A 8 8.90 -4.00 -8.55
N THR A 9 8.21 -4.81 -7.76
CA THR A 9 8.69 -5.27 -6.43
C THR A 9 9.36 -6.64 -6.45
N GLY A 10 9.38 -7.31 -7.60
CA GLY A 10 9.73 -8.72 -7.72
C GLY A 10 8.58 -9.67 -7.36
N ILE A 11 7.45 -9.16 -6.88
CA ILE A 11 6.20 -9.90 -6.73
C ILE A 11 5.22 -9.46 -7.81
N LYS A 12 4.72 -10.41 -8.59
CA LYS A 12 3.90 -10.15 -9.77
C LYS A 12 2.69 -9.27 -9.43
N ASP A 13 2.48 -8.23 -10.24
CA ASP A 13 1.41 -7.23 -10.17
C ASP A 13 1.50 -6.23 -8.99
N MET A 14 2.40 -6.43 -8.02
CA MET A 14 2.64 -5.49 -6.93
C MET A 14 3.76 -4.51 -7.32
N PHE A 15 3.50 -3.21 -7.19
CA PHE A 15 4.43 -2.17 -7.64
C PHE A 15 4.40 -0.93 -6.73
N VAL A 16 5.55 -0.28 -6.63
CA VAL A 16 5.70 1.05 -6.02
C VAL A 16 5.42 2.11 -7.07
N VAL A 17 4.69 3.16 -6.69
CA VAL A 17 4.50 4.35 -7.52
C VAL A 17 5.31 5.50 -6.93
N GLU A 18 6.31 5.96 -7.66
CA GLU A 18 7.03 7.19 -7.36
C GLU A 18 6.31 8.35 -8.05
N THR A 19 5.92 9.35 -7.27
CA THR A 19 5.20 10.53 -7.76
C THR A 19 6.07 11.77 -7.66
N LYS A 20 5.91 12.70 -8.59
CA LYS A 20 6.61 13.98 -8.53
C LYS A 20 5.82 15.02 -7.71
N LYS A 21 6.50 15.66 -6.75
CA LYS A 21 6.03 16.90 -6.12
C LYS A 21 6.54 18.11 -6.87
N PHE A 22 5.68 19.09 -7.08
CA PHE A 22 5.98 20.38 -7.69
C PHE A 22 5.89 21.44 -6.59
N GLY A 23 7.04 21.84 -6.04
CA GLY A 23 7.13 22.81 -4.94
C GLY A 23 7.28 24.25 -5.43
N ASP A 24 6.72 25.18 -4.67
CA ASP A 24 6.95 26.62 -4.78
C ASP A 24 6.84 27.29 -3.39
N ASN A 25 6.90 28.63 -3.33
CA ASN A 25 6.84 29.36 -2.07
C ASN A 25 5.51 29.23 -1.29
N ARG A 26 4.48 28.62 -1.88
CA ARG A 26 3.18 28.35 -1.23
C ARG A 26 3.12 26.96 -0.59
N GLY A 27 4.05 26.06 -0.95
CA GLY A 27 4.03 24.65 -0.56
C GLY A 27 4.37 23.74 -1.74
N TYR A 28 3.59 22.67 -1.94
CA TYR A 28 3.73 21.80 -3.11
C TYR A 28 2.39 21.32 -3.65
N PHE A 29 2.37 21.00 -4.94
CA PHE A 29 1.30 20.26 -5.60
C PHE A 29 1.81 18.88 -6.02
N MET A 30 0.94 17.87 -5.92
CA MET A 30 1.23 16.51 -6.37
C MET A 30 -0.04 15.87 -6.92
N GLU A 31 0.07 15.29 -8.11
CA GLU A 31 -0.97 14.43 -8.65
C GLU A 31 -0.80 13.03 -8.03
N THR A 32 -1.76 12.61 -7.19
CA THR A 32 -1.63 11.37 -6.43
C THR A 32 -2.17 10.16 -7.17
N TYR A 33 -3.06 10.34 -8.13
CA TYR A 33 -3.59 9.26 -8.97
C TYR A 33 -4.13 9.86 -10.27
N ASN A 34 -3.92 9.13 -11.37
CA ASN A 34 -4.52 9.44 -12.66
C ASN A 34 -4.82 8.14 -13.39
N GLU A 35 -6.11 7.84 -13.57
CA GLU A 35 -6.57 6.61 -14.22
C GLU A 35 -5.95 6.43 -15.61
N ARG A 36 -5.83 7.50 -16.40
CA ARG A 36 -5.27 7.44 -17.75
C ARG A 36 -3.79 7.09 -17.73
N GLU A 37 -3.02 7.70 -16.83
CA GLU A 37 -1.58 7.41 -16.70
C GLU A 37 -1.34 5.98 -16.21
N PHE A 38 -2.11 5.51 -15.22
CA PHE A 38 -2.03 4.13 -14.73
C PHE A 38 -2.39 3.13 -15.83
N LYS A 39 -3.49 3.38 -16.56
CA LYS A 39 -3.92 2.53 -17.68
C LYS A 39 -2.86 2.49 -18.80
N ASN A 40 -2.29 3.64 -19.16
CA ASN A 40 -1.23 3.72 -20.17
C ASN A 40 0.06 2.99 -19.74
N ALA A 41 0.32 2.91 -18.44
CA ALA A 41 1.42 2.13 -17.86
C ALA A 41 1.12 0.63 -17.75
N GLY A 42 -0.06 0.16 -18.20
CA GLY A 42 -0.45 -1.26 -18.16
C GLY A 42 -1.29 -1.66 -16.94
N TYR A 43 -1.71 -0.70 -16.12
CA TYR A 43 -2.46 -0.94 -14.87
C TYR A 43 -3.86 -0.31 -14.97
N PRO A 44 -4.86 -0.99 -15.58
CA PRO A 44 -6.22 -0.47 -15.77
C PRO A 44 -7.04 -0.56 -14.47
N LEU A 45 -6.58 0.12 -13.42
CA LEU A 45 -7.17 0.08 -12.08
C LEU A 45 -8.36 1.03 -11.98
N VAL A 46 -9.46 0.55 -11.39
CA VAL A 46 -10.63 1.37 -11.04
C VAL A 46 -10.85 1.25 -9.55
N PHE A 47 -10.94 2.40 -8.87
CA PHE A 47 -11.15 2.48 -7.43
C PHE A 47 -12.57 2.97 -7.13
N VAL A 48 -13.24 2.33 -6.18
CA VAL A 48 -14.65 2.60 -5.83
C VAL A 48 -14.84 3.09 -4.39
N GLN A 49 -13.79 3.06 -3.59
CA GLN A 49 -13.82 3.45 -2.19
C GLN A 49 -12.47 4.04 -1.78
N ASP A 50 -12.49 5.14 -1.02
CA ASP A 50 -11.32 5.75 -0.42
C ASP A 50 -11.46 5.73 1.09
N ASN A 51 -10.38 5.40 1.78
CA ASN A 51 -10.32 5.31 3.23
C ASN A 51 -9.12 6.13 3.74
N GLN A 52 -9.23 6.60 4.98
CA GLN A 52 -8.16 7.30 5.68
C GLN A 52 -8.12 6.84 7.14
N SER A 53 -6.91 6.71 7.69
CA SER A 53 -6.71 6.40 9.10
C SER A 53 -5.57 7.24 9.66
N MET A 54 -5.66 7.58 10.95
CA MET A 54 -4.55 8.14 11.71
C MET A 54 -4.14 7.13 12.78
N SER A 55 -2.84 6.92 12.94
CA SER A 55 -2.28 5.95 13.87
C SER A 55 -1.06 6.55 14.58
N LYS A 56 -0.82 6.15 15.83
CA LYS A 56 0.35 6.58 16.62
C LYS A 56 1.55 5.67 16.34
N LYS A 57 2.76 6.12 16.69
CA LYS A 57 3.98 5.31 16.67
C LYS A 57 3.74 3.95 17.31
N GLY A 58 4.27 2.89 16.70
CA GLY A 58 4.10 1.54 17.24
C GLY A 58 2.85 0.82 16.80
N VAL A 59 1.85 1.52 16.25
CA VAL A 59 0.64 0.86 15.76
C VAL A 59 0.97 0.05 14.52
N LEU A 60 0.70 -1.25 14.60
CA LEU A 60 0.67 -2.18 13.49
C LEU A 60 -0.78 -2.48 13.13
N ARG A 61 -1.16 -2.31 11.86
CA ARG A 61 -2.45 -2.77 11.34
C ARG A 61 -2.21 -3.82 10.27
N GLY A 62 -2.89 -4.95 10.36
CA GLY A 62 -2.74 -6.04 9.40
C GLY A 62 -2.32 -7.36 10.04
N LEU A 63 -2.17 -8.41 9.24
CA LEU A 63 -2.30 -8.38 7.77
C LEU A 63 -3.74 -8.65 7.36
N HIS A 64 -4.39 -7.73 6.63
CA HIS A 64 -5.81 -7.82 6.28
C HIS A 64 -6.06 -8.12 4.80
N PHE A 65 -7.09 -8.91 4.52
CA PHE A 65 -7.59 -9.21 3.17
C PHE A 65 -9.11 -9.48 3.19
N GLN A 66 -9.73 -9.48 2.01
CA GLN A 66 -11.10 -9.97 1.81
C GLN A 66 -11.05 -11.27 1.00
N ARG A 67 -11.81 -12.29 1.41
CA ARG A 67 -11.71 -13.67 0.86
C ARG A 67 -12.40 -13.82 -0.50
N LYS A 68 -13.69 -13.51 -0.58
CA LYS A 68 -14.54 -13.69 -1.76
C LYS A 68 -14.47 -12.50 -2.69
N ASN A 69 -14.43 -11.29 -2.14
CA ASN A 69 -14.39 -10.00 -2.83
C ASN A 69 -13.05 -9.30 -2.53
N PRO A 70 -11.90 -9.85 -2.96
CA PRO A 70 -10.61 -9.27 -2.65
C PRO A 70 -10.49 -7.84 -3.18
N GLN A 71 -9.82 -6.99 -2.40
CA GLN A 71 -9.56 -5.59 -2.76
C GLN A 71 -8.10 -5.44 -3.20
N GLY A 72 -7.90 -4.80 -4.35
CA GLY A 72 -6.64 -4.14 -4.66
C GLY A 72 -6.62 -2.78 -3.96
N LYS A 73 -5.48 -2.40 -3.40
CA LYS A 73 -5.30 -1.19 -2.59
C LYS A 73 -4.17 -0.35 -3.16
N LEU A 74 -4.41 0.93 -3.45
CA LEU A 74 -3.36 1.90 -3.70
C LEU A 74 -3.19 2.74 -2.45
N VAL A 75 -2.06 2.58 -1.76
CA VAL A 75 -1.84 3.12 -0.42
C VAL A 75 -0.76 4.21 -0.39
N ARG A 76 -0.90 5.20 0.48
CA ARG A 76 0.09 6.28 0.66
C ARG A 76 -0.01 6.92 2.04
N VAL A 77 1.02 7.68 2.39
CA VAL A 77 1.07 8.49 3.61
C VAL A 77 0.87 9.96 3.31
N ILE A 78 -0.02 10.62 4.06
CA ILE A 78 -0.32 12.06 3.99
C ILE A 78 0.57 12.84 4.96
N SER A 79 0.75 12.34 6.19
CA SER A 79 1.63 12.89 7.22
C SER A 79 2.36 11.75 7.94
N GLY A 80 3.61 11.97 8.36
CA GLY A 80 4.41 10.95 9.04
C GLY A 80 5.02 9.90 8.10
N GLU A 81 5.24 8.70 8.65
CA GLU A 81 5.96 7.61 8.01
C GLU A 81 5.49 6.24 8.51
N VAL A 82 5.40 5.28 7.58
CA VAL A 82 5.09 3.88 7.87
C VAL A 82 6.01 2.94 7.08
N PHE A 83 6.24 1.75 7.62
CA PHE A 83 6.70 0.60 6.84
C PHE A 83 5.47 -0.18 6.37
N ASP A 84 5.21 -0.17 5.06
CA ASP A 84 4.04 -0.79 4.44
C ASP A 84 4.39 -2.11 3.77
N VAL A 85 3.55 -3.13 3.93
CA VAL A 85 3.81 -4.52 3.51
C VAL A 85 2.63 -5.11 2.75
N GLY A 86 2.93 -5.77 1.63
CA GLY A 86 2.01 -6.65 0.92
C GLY A 86 2.52 -8.10 0.90
N VAL A 87 1.63 -9.07 1.10
CA VAL A 87 1.91 -10.52 1.07
C VAL A 87 1.05 -11.21 0.02
N ASP A 88 1.66 -11.98 -0.87
CA ASP A 88 0.96 -12.69 -1.94
C ASP A 88 0.25 -13.94 -1.39
N LEU A 89 -1.09 -13.99 -1.49
CA LEU A 89 -1.91 -15.13 -1.05
C LEU A 89 -2.47 -15.96 -2.22
N ARG A 90 -1.99 -15.73 -3.45
CA ARG A 90 -2.41 -16.50 -4.62
C ARG A 90 -1.70 -17.84 -4.65
N LYS A 91 -2.42 -18.93 -4.41
CA LYS A 91 -1.84 -20.29 -4.29
C LYS A 91 -1.10 -20.75 -5.54
N GLU A 92 -1.52 -20.24 -6.69
CA GLU A 92 -0.96 -20.50 -8.01
C GLU A 92 0.26 -19.62 -8.35
N SER A 93 0.60 -18.66 -7.48
CA SER A 93 1.71 -17.73 -7.71
C SER A 93 3.06 -18.34 -7.35
N GLU A 94 4.07 -18.11 -8.18
CA GLU A 94 5.46 -18.47 -7.88
C GLU A 94 5.99 -17.75 -6.62
N THR A 95 5.35 -16.64 -6.25
CA THR A 95 5.65 -15.85 -5.06
C THR A 95 4.65 -16.05 -3.92
N PHE A 96 3.86 -17.13 -3.91
CA PHE A 96 2.92 -17.43 -2.82
C PHE A 96 3.64 -17.40 -1.45
N GLY A 97 3.07 -16.68 -0.49
CA GLY A 97 3.62 -16.49 0.86
C GLY A 97 4.81 -15.53 0.92
N LYS A 98 5.33 -15.04 -0.20
CA LYS A 98 6.36 -13.99 -0.22
C LYS A 98 5.75 -12.63 0.04
N TRP A 99 6.54 -11.77 0.66
CA TRP A 99 6.16 -10.41 1.01
C TRP A 99 7.15 -9.40 0.45
N PHE A 100 6.67 -8.17 0.27
CA PHE A 100 7.49 -7.01 -0.03
C PHE A 100 7.13 -5.91 0.97
N GLY A 101 8.14 -5.22 1.49
CA GLY A 101 7.97 -4.08 2.38
C GLY A 101 8.70 -2.85 1.87
N THR A 102 8.12 -1.67 2.09
CA THR A 102 8.73 -0.40 1.70
C THR A 102 8.35 0.73 2.64
N LEU A 103 9.24 1.72 2.73
CA LEU A 103 8.99 2.94 3.49
C LEU A 103 8.07 3.86 2.68
N LEU A 104 6.91 4.18 3.23
CA LEU A 104 6.01 5.20 2.69
C LEU A 104 5.99 6.37 3.67
N SER A 105 6.25 7.58 3.17
CA SER A 105 6.22 8.77 4.02
C SER A 105 5.61 9.95 3.28
N ALA A 106 5.11 10.89 4.07
CA ALA A 106 4.65 12.17 3.55
C ALA A 106 5.77 12.86 2.76
N GLU A 107 7.03 12.69 3.17
CA GLU A 107 8.19 13.31 2.54
C GLU A 107 8.55 12.65 1.20
N ASN A 108 8.69 11.32 1.16
CA ASN A 108 9.06 10.61 -0.06
C ASN A 108 7.93 10.57 -1.10
N GLY A 109 6.67 10.72 -0.67
CA GLY A 109 5.48 10.74 -1.53
C GLY A 109 5.21 9.44 -2.28
N LYS A 110 5.90 8.34 -1.94
CA LYS A 110 5.72 7.05 -2.58
C LYS A 110 4.36 6.47 -2.26
N GLN A 111 3.92 5.57 -3.12
CA GLN A 111 2.72 4.75 -2.91
C GLN A 111 3.07 3.29 -3.15
N LEU A 112 2.33 2.38 -2.53
CA LEU A 112 2.36 0.96 -2.86
C LEU A 112 1.00 0.54 -3.41
N TYR A 113 0.99 -0.10 -4.58
CA TYR A 113 -0.19 -0.83 -5.04
C TYR A 113 -0.09 -2.28 -4.59
N VAL A 114 -1.00 -2.69 -3.71
CA VAL A 114 -1.16 -4.07 -3.24
C VAL A 114 -2.33 -4.71 -4.02
N PRO A 115 -2.10 -5.76 -4.82
CA PRO A 115 -3.15 -6.33 -5.68
C PRO A 115 -4.27 -7.04 -4.93
N GLU A 116 -5.33 -7.39 -5.66
CA GLU A 116 -6.34 -8.33 -5.17
C GLU A 116 -5.69 -9.69 -4.82
N ARG A 117 -6.21 -10.35 -3.77
CA ARG A 117 -5.71 -11.63 -3.21
C ARG A 117 -4.34 -11.52 -2.57
N PHE A 118 -4.02 -10.35 -2.02
CA PHE A 118 -2.90 -10.12 -1.13
C PHE A 118 -3.42 -9.79 0.28
N ALA A 119 -2.60 -10.07 1.29
CA ALA A 119 -2.77 -9.45 2.59
C ALA A 119 -1.94 -8.16 2.68
N HIS A 120 -2.47 -7.16 3.36
CA HIS A 120 -1.84 -5.84 3.50
C HIS A 120 -1.73 -5.46 4.97
N GLY A 121 -0.61 -4.84 5.35
CA GLY A 121 -0.46 -4.23 6.65
C GLY A 121 0.64 -3.16 6.68
N PHE A 122 0.69 -2.38 7.75
CA PHE A 122 1.72 -1.38 7.95
C PHE A 122 2.05 -1.17 9.42
N LEU A 123 3.26 -0.69 9.68
CA LEU A 123 3.78 -0.29 10.97
C LEU A 123 4.10 1.21 10.98
N VAL A 124 3.57 1.96 11.94
CA VAL A 124 3.85 3.40 12.07
C VAL A 124 5.20 3.64 12.73
N LEU A 125 6.08 4.38 12.04
CA LEU A 125 7.45 4.66 12.50
C LEU A 125 7.61 6.06 13.11
N SER A 126 6.83 7.04 12.64
CA SER A 126 6.79 8.39 13.22
C SER A 126 5.83 8.48 14.41
N ASP A 127 5.87 9.58 15.19
CA ASP A 127 4.97 9.82 16.32
C ASP A 127 3.49 9.59 15.99
N THR A 128 3.09 10.05 14.80
CA THR A 128 1.81 9.77 14.17
C THR A 128 1.98 9.61 12.67
N ALA A 129 1.11 8.83 12.03
CA ALA A 129 0.99 8.80 10.58
C ALA A 129 -0.48 8.85 10.14
N GLU A 130 -0.78 9.70 9.16
CA GLU A 130 -2.04 9.68 8.41
C GLU A 130 -1.86 8.88 7.12
N PHE A 131 -2.57 7.76 7.03
CA PHE A 131 -2.49 6.80 5.95
C PHE A 131 -3.78 6.82 5.14
N ALA A 132 -3.67 6.96 3.81
CA ALA A 132 -4.81 7.02 2.91
C ALA A 132 -4.70 5.95 1.82
N TYR A 133 -5.84 5.37 1.45
CA TYR A 133 -5.85 4.30 0.46
C TYR A 133 -7.13 4.22 -0.34
N LYS A 134 -6.98 3.84 -1.61
CA LYS A 134 -8.06 3.60 -2.58
C LYS A 134 -8.26 2.10 -2.76
N CYS A 135 -9.50 1.62 -2.84
CA CYS A 135 -9.84 0.20 -2.97
C CYS A 135 -10.58 -0.11 -4.28
N THR A 136 -10.25 -1.24 -4.94
CA THR A 136 -10.91 -1.68 -6.19
C THR A 136 -12.29 -2.31 -5.98
N ARG A 137 -12.65 -2.63 -4.74
CA ARG A 137 -13.94 -3.18 -4.31
C ARG A 137 -14.40 -2.52 -3.02
N PHE A 138 -15.69 -2.58 -2.74
CA PHE A 138 -16.26 -2.12 -1.46
C PHE A 138 -15.84 -3.01 -0.30
N TYR A 139 -15.85 -2.42 0.90
CA TYR A 139 -15.69 -3.16 2.15
C TYR A 139 -16.85 -4.13 2.38
N ASP A 140 -16.53 -5.35 2.81
CA ASP A 140 -17.49 -6.35 3.28
C ASP A 140 -17.00 -6.97 4.60
N ALA A 141 -17.62 -6.56 5.70
CA ALA A 141 -17.26 -7.03 7.05
C ALA A 141 -17.37 -8.54 7.21
N ASN A 142 -18.26 -9.20 6.46
CA ASN A 142 -18.44 -10.66 6.54
C ASN A 142 -17.38 -11.43 5.74
N ASP A 143 -16.60 -10.73 4.91
CA ASP A 143 -15.59 -11.30 4.03
C ASP A 143 -14.16 -10.99 4.47
N GLU A 144 -14.02 -10.16 5.50
CA GLU A 144 -12.74 -9.78 6.09
C GLU A 144 -12.06 -11.00 6.72
N GLY A 145 -10.75 -11.10 6.47
CA GLY A 145 -9.86 -12.07 7.07
C GLY A 145 -8.54 -11.43 7.43
N GLY A 146 -7.75 -12.11 8.25
CA GLY A 146 -6.42 -11.67 8.59
C GLY A 146 -5.43 -12.81 8.79
N ILE A 147 -4.16 -12.47 8.66
CA ILE A 147 -3.02 -13.28 9.09
C ILE A 147 -2.33 -12.51 10.21
N ILE A 148 -1.87 -13.23 11.23
CA ILE A 148 -1.15 -12.61 12.34
C ILE A 148 0.13 -11.95 11.83
N TRP A 149 0.45 -10.76 12.33
CA TRP A 149 1.54 -9.92 11.79
C TRP A 149 2.94 -10.56 11.87
N ASN A 150 3.14 -11.47 12.81
CA ASN A 150 4.37 -12.20 13.09
C ASN A 150 4.28 -13.69 12.70
N ASP A 151 3.47 -14.01 11.69
CA ASP A 151 3.37 -15.37 11.17
C ASP A 151 4.77 -15.90 10.78
N PRO A 152 5.21 -17.05 11.34
CA PRO A 152 6.57 -17.56 11.15
C PRO A 152 6.83 -18.08 9.73
N ASP A 153 5.79 -18.44 8.97
CA ASP A 153 5.96 -18.92 7.60
C ASP A 153 6.21 -17.76 6.63
N ILE A 154 5.61 -16.59 6.90
CA ILE A 154 5.83 -15.36 6.12
C ILE A 154 7.11 -14.64 6.59
N ALA A 155 7.35 -14.62 7.90
CA ALA A 155 8.52 -14.03 8.54
C ALA A 155 8.83 -12.60 8.04
N ILE A 156 7.85 -11.70 8.18
CA ILE A 156 8.05 -10.28 7.83
C ILE A 156 9.09 -9.67 8.76
N ALA A 157 10.12 -9.06 8.17
CA ALA A 157 11.11 -8.29 8.89
C ALA A 157 10.59 -6.87 9.15
N TRP A 158 9.72 -6.76 10.15
CA TRP A 158 9.26 -5.46 10.64
C TRP A 158 10.43 -4.69 11.28
N PRO A 159 10.60 -3.39 10.98
CA PRO A 159 11.65 -2.59 11.60
C PRO A 159 11.37 -2.40 13.09
N ASP A 160 12.45 -2.27 13.87
CA ASP A 160 12.36 -1.91 15.28
C ASP A 160 11.79 -0.49 15.46
N ILE A 161 11.17 -0.29 16.61
CA ILE A 161 10.54 0.98 16.98
C ILE A 161 11.28 1.48 18.21
N ASP A 162 12.13 2.49 18.02
CA ASP A 162 12.85 3.16 19.11
C ASP A 162 11.90 3.86 20.11
#